data_AF-A0A483AW48-F1
#
_entry.id   AF-A0A483AW48-F1
#
_cell.length_a   1.000
_cell.length_b   1.000
_cell.length_c   1.000
_cell.angle_alpha   90.00
_cell.angle_beta   90.00
_cell.angle_gamma   90.00
#
_symmetry.space_group_name_H-M   'P 1'
#
loop_
_entity.id
_entity.type
_entity.pdbx_description
1 polymer ?
#
loop_
_entity_poly.entity_id
_entity_poly.type
_entity_poly.pdbx_seq_one_letter_code
_entity_poly.pdbx_strand_id
1 'polypeptide(L)'
;VPEERVTHKTLSDIQNLLQKFDQHPNLGIDDLQMLLGRDGQLYVIDPLNNSSPSESPSDSSLNDRADNIENLQEWKDISLKILKEFDQNKGINAIFVSKEMLGDDPKFEQSLLEKARKQQDLIIMSYDLAKDTTQVLYEPNTSYKIDRIEVMVNENSRFINEYQMKGFVKRDPKVSSDMVFRHALKKDFSNYRSNIIVQNGNSEAAVKAAQSLANKHPESSIIVHFDDNNKLVTSDNEIYTPKGNVRLNFVDHGENFANGENGMDKLTDKVKQIYDTYANENTHFERIALVGCDTTNIKQGLARNFAKTIYDNMPALRTAQITGRGGEVEINENGTKTMKTGGTK
;
A
#
# COMPACT_ATOMS: atom_id res chain seq x y z
N VAL A 1 -2.66 10.79 20.16
CA VAL A 1 -2.26 10.14 18.89
C VAL A 1 -1.34 11.07 18.13
N PRO A 2 -0.16 10.62 17.63
CA PRO A 2 0.65 11.44 16.73
C PRO A 2 -0.15 11.69 15.44
N GLU A 3 -0.66 12.91 15.25
CA GLU A 3 -1.54 13.26 14.14
C GLU A 3 -0.84 13.26 12.76
N GLU A 4 0.49 13.06 12.72
CA GLU A 4 1.27 13.48 11.55
C GLU A 4 1.56 12.38 10.53
N ARG A 5 1.35 11.08 10.84
CA ARG A 5 1.36 10.02 9.82
C ARG A 5 0.76 8.70 10.31
N VAL A 6 -0.52 8.47 10.03
CA VAL A 6 -1.14 7.14 10.20
C VAL A 6 -1.03 6.35 8.89
N THR A 7 -0.48 5.14 8.95
CA THR A 7 -0.38 4.21 7.81
C THR A 7 -0.98 2.85 8.16
N HIS A 8 -1.27 2.04 7.15
CA HIS A 8 -1.59 0.62 7.29
C HIS A 8 -0.48 -0.15 8.02
N LYS A 9 0.80 0.22 7.80
CA LYS A 9 1.94 -0.35 8.55
C LYS A 9 1.84 0.00 10.04
N THR A 10 1.55 1.25 10.38
CA THR A 10 1.31 1.70 11.75
C THR A 10 0.19 0.90 12.41
N LEU A 11 -0.95 0.75 11.71
CA LEU A 11 -2.09 0.00 12.21
C LEU A 11 -1.72 -1.47 12.47
N SER A 12 -1.03 -2.12 11.53
CA SER A 12 -0.56 -3.49 11.70
C SER A 12 0.41 -3.63 12.87
N ASP A 13 1.35 -2.71 13.05
CA ASP A 13 2.30 -2.76 14.15
C ASP A 13 1.60 -2.58 15.51
N ILE A 14 0.60 -1.70 15.62
CA ILE A 14 -0.20 -1.53 16.85
C ILE A 14 -1.00 -2.82 17.13
N GLN A 15 -1.65 -3.41 16.13
CA GLN A 15 -2.40 -4.66 16.29
C GLN A 15 -1.50 -5.82 16.74
N ASN A 16 -0.31 -5.95 16.13
CA ASN A 16 0.68 -6.95 16.51
C ASN A 16 1.17 -6.73 17.95
N LEU A 17 1.36 -5.48 18.37
CA LEU A 17 1.76 -5.16 19.74
C LEU A 17 0.66 -5.50 20.75
N LEU A 18 -0.59 -5.15 20.45
CA LEU A 18 -1.75 -5.54 21.28
C LEU A 18 -1.85 -7.07 21.43
N GLN A 19 -1.66 -7.83 20.34
CA GLN A 19 -1.65 -9.28 20.39
C GLN A 19 -0.53 -9.83 21.29
N LYS A 20 0.65 -9.19 21.30
CA LYS A 20 1.74 -9.57 22.22
C LYS A 20 1.37 -9.32 23.68
N PHE A 21 0.69 -8.21 23.99
CA PHE A 21 0.19 -7.98 25.36
C PHE A 21 -0.82 -9.04 25.81
N ASP A 22 -1.68 -9.51 24.89
CA ASP A 22 -2.63 -10.59 25.18
C ASP A 22 -1.92 -11.93 25.46
N GLN A 23 -0.83 -12.22 24.73
CA GLN A 23 -0.04 -13.44 24.91
C GLN A 23 0.89 -13.40 26.12
N HIS A 24 1.27 -12.20 26.55
CA HIS A 24 2.23 -11.96 27.64
C HIS A 24 1.62 -11.05 28.71
N PRO A 25 0.81 -11.59 29.63
CA PRO A 25 0.10 -10.79 30.65
C PRO A 25 1.04 -10.04 31.60
N ASN A 26 2.29 -10.49 31.73
CA ASN A 26 3.31 -9.88 32.57
C ASN A 26 4.18 -8.84 31.85
N LEU A 27 3.96 -8.59 30.55
CA LEU A 27 4.68 -7.56 29.79
C LEU A 27 4.11 -6.18 30.13
N GLY A 28 4.94 -5.25 30.63
CA GLY A 28 4.59 -3.85 30.85
C GLY A 28 5.07 -2.93 29.72
N ILE A 29 4.53 -1.71 29.61
CA ILE A 29 5.06 -0.67 28.69
C ILE A 29 6.23 0.12 29.31
N ASP A 30 6.40 0.12 30.64
CA ASP A 30 7.63 0.66 31.24
C ASP A 30 8.88 -0.06 30.71
N ASP A 31 8.72 -1.31 30.26
CA ASP A 31 9.73 -2.12 29.58
C ASP A 31 9.90 -1.75 28.09
N LEU A 32 9.15 -0.80 27.53
CA LEU A 32 9.09 -0.54 26.09
C LEU A 32 9.10 0.97 25.76
N GLN A 33 10.15 1.43 25.07
CA GLN A 33 10.15 2.72 24.39
C GLN A 33 9.59 2.55 22.98
N MET A 34 8.65 3.43 22.60
CA MET A 34 8.02 3.40 21.29
C MET A 34 8.42 4.61 20.46
N LEU A 35 8.86 4.37 19.22
CA LEU A 35 9.21 5.39 18.25
C LEU A 35 8.41 5.16 16.97
N LEU A 36 7.62 6.16 16.56
CA LEU A 36 6.98 6.14 15.24
C LEU A 36 7.94 6.72 14.21
N GLY A 37 8.44 5.86 13.31
CA GLY A 37 9.29 6.28 12.21
C GLY A 37 8.55 7.13 11.19
N ARG A 38 9.28 7.95 10.44
CA ARG A 38 8.71 8.68 9.29
C ARG A 38 8.13 7.74 8.24
N ASP A 39 8.57 6.49 8.21
CA ASP A 39 8.05 5.42 7.36
C ASP A 39 6.77 4.76 7.90
N GLY A 40 6.22 5.26 9.01
CA GLY A 40 4.98 4.79 9.60
C GLY A 40 5.17 3.51 10.40
N GLN A 41 6.39 2.99 10.47
CA GLN A 41 6.72 1.85 11.33
C GLN A 41 6.72 2.26 12.78
N LEU A 42 6.12 1.43 13.62
CA LEU A 42 6.22 1.55 15.06
C LEU A 42 7.38 0.70 15.56
N TYR A 43 8.47 1.36 15.93
CA TYR A 43 9.61 0.71 16.56
C TYR A 43 9.34 0.57 18.05
N VAL A 44 9.30 -0.68 18.52
CA VAL A 44 9.17 -1.01 19.93
C VAL A 44 10.54 -1.46 20.41
N ILE A 45 11.10 -0.74 21.36
CA ILE A 45 12.46 -0.92 21.88
C ILE A 45 12.33 -1.35 23.34
N ASP A 46 12.87 -2.50 23.69
CA ASP A 46 13.06 -2.87 25.09
C ASP A 46 14.39 -2.24 25.59
N PRO A 47 14.34 -1.22 26.46
CA PRO A 47 15.55 -0.56 26.95
C PRO A 47 16.28 -1.39 28.02
N LEU A 48 15.72 -2.51 28.50
CA LEU A 48 16.18 -3.28 29.66
C LEU A 48 16.62 -4.71 29.30
N ASN A 49 17.54 -4.87 28.34
CA ASN A 49 18.15 -6.17 28.01
C ASN A 49 19.08 -6.75 29.11
N ASN A 50 19.02 -6.27 30.36
CA ASN A 50 19.93 -6.64 31.45
C ASN A 50 19.27 -7.21 32.71
N SER A 51 17.93 -7.27 32.78
CA SER A 51 17.23 -7.83 33.95
C SER A 51 16.24 -8.88 33.48
N SER A 52 16.22 -10.05 34.13
CA SER A 52 15.14 -11.02 33.92
C SER A 52 13.79 -10.33 34.15
N PRO A 53 12.76 -10.61 33.32
CA PRO A 53 11.43 -10.05 33.53
C PRO A 53 11.02 -10.35 34.98
N SER A 54 10.68 -9.31 35.74
CA SER A 54 10.32 -9.46 37.14
C SER A 54 9.19 -10.48 37.26
N GLU A 55 9.37 -11.54 38.05
CA GLU A 55 8.45 -12.68 38.13
C GLU A 55 7.05 -12.31 38.66
N SER A 56 6.83 -11.07 39.11
CA SER A 56 5.52 -10.56 39.52
C SER A 56 5.45 -9.04 39.34
N PRO A 57 4.56 -8.52 38.46
CA PRO A 57 4.36 -7.08 38.33
C PRO A 57 3.74 -6.50 39.62
N SER A 58 4.16 -5.29 40.00
CA SER A 58 3.52 -4.55 41.10
C SER A 58 2.10 -4.09 40.72
N ASP A 59 1.25 -3.80 41.70
CA ASP A 59 -0.09 -3.24 41.43
C ASP A 59 -0.06 -1.95 40.61
N SER A 60 0.97 -1.11 40.77
CA SER A 60 1.18 0.08 39.94
C SER A 60 1.47 -0.29 38.48
N SER A 61 2.36 -1.27 38.25
CA SER A 61 2.71 -1.78 36.92
C SER A 61 1.51 -2.40 36.20
N LEU A 62 0.58 -3.02 36.94
CA LEU A 62 -0.67 -3.56 36.38
C LEU A 62 -1.64 -2.45 35.94
N ASN A 63 -1.77 -1.37 36.71
CA ASN A 63 -2.58 -0.21 36.31
C ASN A 63 -1.96 0.51 35.10
N ASP A 64 -0.65 0.76 35.14
CA ASP A 64 0.07 1.39 34.04
C ASP A 64 -0.07 0.54 32.76
N ARG A 65 0.03 -0.79 32.86
CA ARG A 65 -0.24 -1.70 31.73
C ARG A 65 -1.66 -1.56 31.18
N ALA A 66 -2.67 -1.46 32.03
CA ALA A 66 -4.07 -1.34 31.60
C ALA A 66 -4.29 -0.04 30.81
N ASP A 67 -3.86 1.09 31.35
CA ASP A 67 -3.95 2.41 30.70
C ASP A 67 -3.22 2.42 29.35
N ASN A 68 -2.07 1.76 29.31
CA ASN A 68 -1.27 1.62 28.10
C ASN A 68 -1.95 0.80 27.00
N ILE A 69 -2.60 -0.30 27.37
CA ILE A 69 -3.40 -1.10 26.42
C ILE A 69 -4.60 -0.29 25.93
N GLU A 70 -5.28 0.45 26.82
CA GLU A 70 -6.39 1.34 26.45
C GLU A 70 -5.93 2.40 25.43
N ASN A 71 -4.81 3.07 25.71
CA ASN A 71 -4.22 4.05 24.79
C ASN A 71 -3.85 3.44 23.42
N LEU A 72 -3.31 2.22 23.39
CA LEU A 72 -3.02 1.51 22.13
C LEU A 72 -4.29 1.11 21.37
N GLN A 73 -5.34 0.71 22.09
CA GLN A 73 -6.65 0.41 21.49
C GLN A 73 -7.28 1.66 20.89
N GLU A 74 -7.27 2.79 21.61
CA GLU A 74 -7.72 4.08 21.09
C GLU A 74 -6.92 4.50 19.85
N TRP A 75 -5.59 4.36 19.89
CA TRP A 75 -4.75 4.70 18.75
C TRP A 75 -5.04 3.80 17.54
N LYS A 76 -5.24 2.49 17.75
CA LYS A 76 -5.67 1.55 16.71
C LYS A 76 -7.00 1.98 16.08
N ASP A 77 -8.00 2.33 16.90
CA ASP A 77 -9.34 2.68 16.42
C ASP A 77 -9.35 4.02 15.68
N ILE A 78 -8.63 5.03 16.19
CA ILE A 78 -8.43 6.31 15.50
C ILE A 78 -7.71 6.09 14.16
N SER A 79 -6.66 5.27 14.16
CA SER A 79 -5.88 4.96 12.95
C SER A 79 -6.75 4.28 11.89
N LEU A 80 -7.53 3.29 12.31
CA LEU A 80 -8.47 2.57 11.46
C LEU A 80 -9.52 3.52 10.87
N LYS A 81 -10.06 4.44 11.68
CA LYS A 81 -11.03 5.43 11.24
C LYS A 81 -10.47 6.34 10.15
N ILE A 82 -9.29 6.92 10.37
CA ILE A 82 -8.63 7.83 9.40
C ILE A 82 -8.39 7.11 8.07
N LEU A 83 -7.83 5.89 8.11
CA LEU A 83 -7.56 5.11 6.90
C LEU A 83 -8.85 4.76 6.15
N LYS A 84 -9.90 4.32 6.86
CA LYS A 84 -11.20 4.02 6.25
C LYS A 84 -11.84 5.24 5.61
N GLU A 85 -11.86 6.39 6.28
CA GLU A 85 -12.40 7.64 5.73
C GLU A 85 -11.67 8.05 4.45
N PHE A 86 -10.33 7.99 4.47
CA PHE A 86 -9.52 8.29 3.28
C PHE A 86 -9.80 7.33 2.12
N ASP A 87 -10.01 6.05 2.40
CA ASP A 87 -10.19 5.05 1.37
C ASP A 87 -11.60 4.97 0.80
N GLN A 88 -12.63 5.15 1.64
CA GLN A 88 -14.05 5.09 1.28
C GLN A 88 -14.55 6.34 0.55
N ASN A 89 -13.94 7.49 0.80
CA ASN A 89 -14.28 8.72 0.10
C ASN A 89 -14.16 8.54 -1.43
N LYS A 90 -15.19 8.95 -2.18
CA LYS A 90 -15.30 8.72 -3.62
C LYS A 90 -15.03 9.96 -4.48
N GLY A 91 -14.80 11.11 -3.85
CA GLY A 91 -14.45 12.33 -4.55
C GLY A 91 -13.00 12.35 -4.99
N ILE A 92 -12.51 13.56 -5.23
CA ILE A 92 -11.28 13.78 -5.99
C ILE A 92 -10.10 13.74 -5.02
N ASN A 93 -9.11 12.93 -5.36
CA ASN A 93 -7.86 12.86 -4.63
C ASN A 93 -6.89 13.90 -5.17
N ALA A 94 -6.30 14.72 -4.30
CA ALA A 94 -5.21 15.60 -4.66
C ALA A 94 -3.89 15.07 -4.08
N ILE A 95 -2.83 15.07 -4.89
CA ILE A 95 -1.46 14.91 -4.40
C ILE A 95 -0.87 16.30 -4.19
N PHE A 96 -0.51 16.59 -2.95
CA PHE A 96 0.19 17.81 -2.56
C PHE A 96 1.69 17.54 -2.50
N VAL A 97 2.49 18.34 -3.18
CA VAL A 97 3.94 18.18 -3.23
C VAL A 97 4.62 19.52 -3.01
N SER A 98 5.69 19.57 -2.22
CA SER A 98 6.37 20.84 -1.99
C SER A 98 7.06 21.33 -3.26
N LYS A 99 7.05 22.65 -3.45
CA LYS A 99 7.76 23.30 -4.57
C LYS A 99 9.25 22.97 -4.57
N GLU A 100 9.86 22.88 -3.39
CA GLU A 100 11.25 22.47 -3.18
C GLU A 100 11.50 21.07 -3.74
N MET A 101 10.64 20.09 -3.41
CA MET A 101 10.77 18.71 -3.88
C MET A 101 10.67 18.58 -5.41
N LEU A 102 9.84 19.40 -6.05
CA LEU A 102 9.73 19.44 -7.50
C LEU A 102 10.97 20.07 -8.15
N GLY A 103 11.50 21.14 -7.55
CA GLY A 103 12.74 21.77 -8.00
C GLY A 103 13.94 20.84 -7.93
N ASP A 104 14.03 20.03 -6.88
CA ASP A 104 15.12 19.07 -6.66
C ASP A 104 15.03 17.84 -7.58
N ASP A 105 13.83 17.46 -8.03
CA ASP A 105 13.62 16.27 -8.87
C ASP A 105 12.54 16.47 -9.95
N PRO A 106 12.91 17.05 -11.11
CA PRO A 106 11.99 17.22 -12.23
C PRO A 106 11.45 15.91 -12.81
N LYS A 107 12.15 14.77 -12.64
CA LYS A 107 11.65 13.46 -13.12
C LYS A 107 10.49 12.98 -12.26
N PHE A 108 10.47 13.33 -10.99
CA PHE A 108 9.35 13.05 -10.10
C PHE A 108 8.11 13.85 -10.51
N GLU A 109 8.25 15.13 -10.87
CA GLU A 109 7.15 15.94 -11.43
C GLU A 109 6.56 15.27 -12.68
N GLN A 110 7.41 14.84 -13.62
CA GLN A 110 6.95 14.12 -14.81
C GLN A 110 6.15 12.86 -14.45
N SER A 111 6.63 12.08 -13.47
CA SER A 111 5.96 10.86 -13.02
C SER A 111 4.59 11.14 -12.37
N LEU A 112 4.46 12.23 -11.60
CA LEU A 112 3.19 12.69 -11.04
C LEU A 112 2.20 13.06 -12.15
N LEU A 113 2.64 13.83 -13.14
CA LEU A 113 1.80 14.26 -14.27
C LEU A 113 1.39 13.08 -15.15
N GLU A 114 2.29 12.12 -15.40
CA GLU A 114 1.96 10.89 -16.12
C GLU A 114 0.92 10.04 -15.38
N LYS A 115 1.05 9.93 -14.06
CA LYS A 115 0.05 9.24 -13.22
C LYS A 115 -1.30 9.94 -13.28
N ALA A 116 -1.33 11.27 -13.17
CA ALA A 116 -2.55 12.05 -13.18
C ALA A 116 -3.29 11.97 -14.53
N ARG A 117 -2.57 11.99 -15.67
CA ARG A 117 -3.17 11.81 -17.00
C ARG A 117 -3.90 10.47 -17.18
N LYS A 118 -3.57 9.46 -16.38
CA LYS A 118 -4.20 8.13 -16.41
C LYS A 118 -5.33 7.98 -15.40
N GLN A 119 -5.59 8.99 -14.56
CA GLN A 119 -6.55 8.91 -13.44
C GLN A 119 -7.48 10.11 -13.46
N GLN A 120 -8.76 9.87 -13.72
CA GLN A 120 -9.75 10.93 -13.89
C GLN A 120 -10.05 11.70 -12.59
N ASP A 121 -9.82 11.07 -11.44
CA ASP A 121 -10.09 11.60 -10.11
C ASP A 121 -8.82 11.98 -9.34
N LEU A 122 -7.75 12.33 -10.08
CA LEU A 122 -6.46 12.75 -9.50
C LEU A 122 -6.10 14.18 -9.92
N ILE A 123 -5.74 14.99 -8.93
CA ILE A 123 -5.21 16.35 -9.09
C ILE A 123 -3.79 16.41 -8.54
N ILE A 124 -2.92 17.17 -9.20
CA ILE A 124 -1.58 17.45 -8.68
C ILE A 124 -1.50 18.92 -8.31
N MET A 125 -1.14 19.20 -7.05
CA MET A 125 -0.96 20.54 -6.53
C MET A 125 0.42 20.68 -5.92
N SER A 126 1.09 21.80 -6.20
CA SER A 126 2.28 22.18 -5.46
C SER A 126 1.92 23.13 -4.32
N TYR A 127 2.72 23.10 -3.25
CA TYR A 127 2.63 24.06 -2.16
C TYR A 127 4.00 24.67 -1.84
N ASP A 128 3.97 25.91 -1.36
CA ASP A 128 5.14 26.65 -0.89
C ASP A 128 4.88 27.07 0.56
N LEU A 129 5.51 26.38 1.52
CA LEU A 129 5.33 26.66 2.95
C LEU A 129 5.86 28.04 3.35
N ALA A 130 6.89 28.55 2.67
CA ALA A 130 7.47 29.86 2.97
C ALA A 130 6.54 30.99 2.55
N LYS A 131 5.72 30.76 1.52
CA LYS A 131 4.77 31.76 0.99
C LYS A 131 3.32 31.52 1.39
N ASP A 132 3.02 30.37 1.99
CA ASP A 132 1.66 29.95 2.36
C ASP A 132 0.71 29.94 1.15
N THR A 133 1.21 29.44 0.02
CA THR A 133 0.50 29.38 -1.27
C THR A 133 0.45 27.97 -1.86
N THR A 134 -0.62 27.68 -2.60
CA THR A 134 -0.77 26.48 -3.43
C THR A 134 -0.87 26.84 -4.92
N GLN A 135 -0.50 25.91 -5.79
CA GLN A 135 -0.65 26.03 -7.25
C GLN A 135 -1.11 24.70 -7.82
N VAL A 136 -2.10 24.72 -8.71
CA VAL A 136 -2.53 23.54 -9.48
C VAL A 136 -1.53 23.28 -10.61
N LEU A 137 -0.98 22.06 -10.66
CA LEU A 137 -0.10 21.59 -11.74
C LEU A 137 -0.84 20.74 -12.76
N TYR A 138 -1.87 20.03 -12.31
CA TYR A 138 -2.75 19.23 -13.15
C TYR A 138 -4.14 19.17 -12.53
N GLU A 139 -5.17 19.40 -13.34
CA GLU A 139 -6.57 19.18 -12.98
C GLU A 139 -7.33 18.51 -14.14
N PRO A 140 -8.35 17.68 -13.85
CA PRO A 140 -9.21 17.12 -14.88
C PRO A 140 -10.12 18.20 -15.50
N ASN A 141 -10.61 17.97 -16.72
CA ASN A 141 -11.49 18.90 -17.44
C ASN A 141 -12.95 18.95 -16.92
N THR A 142 -13.23 18.33 -15.78
CA THR A 142 -14.56 18.22 -15.19
C THR A 142 -14.66 19.05 -13.93
N SER A 143 -15.85 19.54 -13.58
CA SER A 143 -16.06 20.15 -12.25
C SER A 143 -15.73 19.13 -11.17
N TYR A 144 -15.07 19.58 -10.11
CA TYR A 144 -14.51 18.70 -9.10
C TYR A 144 -14.53 19.36 -7.73
N LYS A 145 -14.53 18.51 -6.69
CA LYS A 145 -14.32 18.91 -5.31
C LYS A 145 -13.32 17.94 -4.68
N ILE A 146 -12.23 18.48 -4.14
CA ILE A 146 -11.18 17.70 -3.47
C ILE A 146 -11.70 17.31 -2.09
N ASP A 147 -11.83 16.02 -1.83
CA ASP A 147 -12.24 15.48 -0.53
C ASP A 147 -11.12 14.70 0.16
N ARG A 148 -9.99 14.51 -0.53
CA ARG A 148 -8.81 13.80 -0.03
C ARG A 148 -7.54 14.46 -0.48
N ILE A 149 -6.58 14.58 0.43
CA ILE A 149 -5.24 15.09 0.11
C ILE A 149 -4.17 14.10 0.59
N GLU A 150 -3.33 13.67 -0.35
CA GLU A 150 -2.11 12.93 -0.06
C GLU A 150 -0.91 13.89 -0.14
N VAL A 151 -0.32 14.21 1.01
CA VAL A 151 0.85 15.10 1.10
C VAL A 151 2.13 14.28 0.92
N MET A 152 2.82 14.49 -0.20
CA MET A 152 4.10 13.85 -0.50
C MET A 152 5.20 14.47 0.34
N VAL A 153 5.93 13.62 1.07
CA VAL A 153 7.06 13.99 1.91
C VAL A 153 8.30 13.17 1.54
N ASN A 154 9.48 13.78 1.64
CA ASN A 154 10.78 13.10 1.58
C ASN A 154 11.54 13.34 2.90
N GLU A 155 12.78 12.83 2.97
CA GLU A 155 13.64 12.96 4.14
C GLU A 155 13.90 14.43 4.57
N ASN A 156 13.90 15.36 3.62
CA ASN A 156 14.14 16.79 3.85
C ASN A 156 12.84 17.57 4.13
N SER A 157 11.67 16.96 3.93
CA SER A 157 10.39 17.63 4.07
C SER A 157 10.00 17.78 5.54
N ARG A 158 9.32 18.86 5.91
CA ARG A 158 8.55 18.94 7.16
C ARG A 158 7.15 18.39 6.94
N PHE A 159 6.58 17.71 7.94
CA PHE A 159 5.18 17.32 7.90
C PHE A 159 4.29 18.57 7.96
N ILE A 160 3.27 18.61 7.11
CA ILE A 160 2.20 19.61 7.21
C ILE A 160 1.26 19.15 8.34
N ASN A 161 1.08 19.97 9.37
CA ASN A 161 0.11 19.68 10.42
C ASN A 161 -1.31 20.13 10.04
N GLU A 162 -2.30 19.74 10.86
CA GLU A 162 -3.71 20.01 10.58
C GLU A 162 -4.03 21.51 10.47
N TYR A 163 -3.37 22.36 11.27
CA TYR A 163 -3.55 23.81 11.23
C TYR A 163 -3.07 24.42 9.90
N GLN A 164 -1.89 24.01 9.44
CA GLN A 164 -1.34 24.43 8.16
C GLN A 164 -2.23 23.94 7.01
N MET A 165 -2.67 22.68 7.05
CA MET A 165 -3.59 22.13 6.06
C MET A 165 -4.90 22.93 6.01
N LYS A 166 -5.52 23.21 7.16
CA LYS A 166 -6.72 24.08 7.26
C LYS A 166 -6.48 25.45 6.64
N GLY A 167 -5.28 26.01 6.76
CA GLY A 167 -4.87 27.24 6.09
C GLY A 167 -4.96 27.14 4.56
N PHE A 168 -4.37 26.10 3.98
CA PHE A 168 -4.45 25.85 2.53
C PHE A 168 -5.88 25.60 2.05
N VAL A 169 -6.64 24.77 2.77
CA VAL A 169 -8.03 24.40 2.43
C VAL A 169 -8.95 25.62 2.41
N LYS A 170 -8.88 26.49 3.42
CA LYS A 170 -9.75 27.68 3.52
C LYS A 170 -9.59 28.65 2.34
N ARG A 171 -8.45 28.63 1.65
CA ARG A 171 -8.13 29.53 0.54
C ARG A 171 -8.56 28.98 -0.81
N ASP A 172 -8.83 27.68 -0.90
CA ASP A 172 -9.23 27.03 -2.15
C ASP A 172 -10.69 26.55 -2.06
N PRO A 173 -11.64 27.22 -2.72
CA PRO A 173 -13.06 26.85 -2.67
C PRO A 173 -13.34 25.49 -3.34
N LYS A 174 -12.38 24.91 -4.09
CA LYS A 174 -12.50 23.57 -4.67
C LYS A 174 -12.16 22.46 -3.68
N VAL A 175 -11.67 22.78 -2.48
CA VAL A 175 -11.41 21.79 -1.43
C VAL A 175 -12.61 21.71 -0.46
N SER A 176 -12.98 20.49 -0.10
CA SER A 176 -14.07 20.25 0.84
C SER A 176 -13.72 20.69 2.25
N SER A 177 -14.72 21.19 2.99
CA SER A 177 -14.60 21.48 4.42
C SER A 177 -14.29 20.21 5.23
N ASP A 178 -14.78 19.07 4.76
CA ASP A 178 -14.70 17.77 5.42
C ASP A 178 -13.59 16.91 4.78
N MET A 179 -12.63 17.56 4.11
CA MET A 179 -11.52 16.88 3.46
C MET A 179 -10.63 16.18 4.50
N VAL A 180 -10.23 14.95 4.19
CA VAL A 180 -9.27 14.17 4.97
C VAL A 180 -7.91 14.16 4.29
N PHE A 181 -6.83 14.31 5.06
CA PHE A 181 -5.48 14.26 4.51
C PHE A 181 -4.60 13.26 5.24
N ARG A 182 -3.61 12.74 4.51
CA ARG A 182 -2.55 11.87 5.03
C ARG A 182 -1.22 12.20 4.37
N HIS A 183 -0.12 11.73 4.95
CA HIS A 183 1.20 11.87 4.35
C HIS A 183 1.68 10.58 3.71
N ALA A 184 2.21 10.69 2.50
CA ALA A 184 2.84 9.60 1.78
C ALA A 184 4.31 9.92 1.50
N LEU A 185 5.17 8.91 1.55
CA LEU A 185 6.58 9.09 1.26
C LEU A 185 6.83 9.06 -0.24
N LYS A 186 7.66 10.00 -0.73
CA LYS A 186 8.16 9.99 -2.11
C LYS A 186 8.79 8.66 -2.50
N LYS A 187 9.55 8.03 -1.60
CA LYS A 187 10.18 6.71 -1.86
C LYS A 187 9.17 5.59 -2.09
N ASP A 188 7.94 5.74 -1.56
CA ASP A 188 6.86 4.77 -1.68
C ASP A 188 5.90 5.17 -2.82
N PHE A 189 6.22 6.19 -3.61
CA PHE A 189 5.42 6.58 -4.76
C PHE A 189 5.36 5.46 -5.80
N SER A 190 4.15 5.23 -6.31
CA SER A 190 3.88 4.27 -7.38
C SER A 190 3.14 4.96 -8.51
N ASN A 191 3.52 4.66 -9.77
CA ASN A 191 2.74 5.06 -10.95
C ASN A 191 1.36 4.38 -11.01
N TYR A 192 1.16 3.32 -10.23
CA TYR A 192 -0.13 2.66 -10.05
C TYR A 192 -0.84 3.21 -8.83
N ARG A 193 -2.16 3.39 -8.92
CA ARG A 193 -2.97 3.74 -7.76
C ARG A 193 -3.28 2.54 -6.89
N SER A 194 -3.42 1.36 -7.48
CA SER A 194 -3.73 0.13 -6.75
C SER A 194 -2.80 -0.99 -7.12
N ASN A 195 -2.44 -1.80 -6.14
CA ASN A 195 -1.72 -3.05 -6.31
C ASN A 195 -2.57 -4.17 -5.72
N ILE A 196 -2.92 -5.15 -6.55
CA ILE A 196 -3.54 -6.39 -6.05
C ILE A 196 -2.44 -7.43 -6.06
N ILE A 197 -2.10 -7.95 -4.88
CA ILE A 197 -1.07 -8.97 -4.70
C ILE A 197 -1.78 -10.30 -4.48
N VAL A 198 -1.70 -11.18 -5.47
CA VAL A 198 -2.26 -12.53 -5.36
C VAL A 198 -1.18 -13.42 -4.76
N GLN A 199 -1.38 -13.83 -3.51
CA GLN A 199 -0.64 -14.94 -2.92
C GLN A 199 -1.12 -16.22 -3.62
N ASN A 200 -0.41 -16.61 -4.67
CA ASN A 200 -0.82 -17.74 -5.50
C ASN A 200 -0.32 -19.08 -4.96
N GLY A 201 0.81 -19.07 -4.25
CA GLY A 201 1.37 -20.23 -3.57
C GLY A 201 1.35 -20.09 -2.05
N ASN A 202 1.29 -21.22 -1.35
CA ASN A 202 1.31 -21.30 0.12
C ASN A 202 2.71 -21.62 0.68
N SER A 203 3.76 -21.59 -0.14
CA SER A 203 5.13 -21.73 0.36
C SER A 203 5.50 -20.52 1.21
N GLU A 204 6.33 -20.73 2.24
CA GLU A 204 6.79 -19.63 3.11
C GLU A 204 7.42 -18.48 2.30
N ALA A 205 8.15 -18.84 1.23
CA ALA A 205 8.73 -17.87 0.31
C ALA A 205 7.66 -17.05 -0.44
N ALA A 206 6.58 -17.68 -0.93
CA ALA A 206 5.49 -17.00 -1.62
C ALA A 206 4.70 -16.08 -0.69
N VAL A 207 4.39 -16.54 0.53
CA VAL A 207 3.71 -15.75 1.57
C VAL A 207 4.54 -14.52 1.94
N LYS A 208 5.83 -14.70 2.26
CA LYS A 208 6.75 -13.60 2.58
C LYS A 208 6.90 -12.62 1.41
N ALA A 209 7.00 -13.12 0.18
CA ALA A 209 7.10 -12.29 -1.01
C ALA A 209 5.83 -11.46 -1.26
N ALA A 210 4.64 -12.05 -1.07
CA ALA A 210 3.38 -11.33 -1.19
C ALA A 210 3.28 -10.21 -0.15
N GLN A 211 3.60 -10.51 1.11
CA GLN A 211 3.59 -9.52 2.19
C GLN A 211 4.58 -8.38 1.93
N SER A 212 5.83 -8.70 1.56
CA SER A 212 6.84 -7.68 1.25
C SER A 212 6.40 -6.78 0.09
N LEU A 213 5.76 -7.33 -0.94
CA LEU A 213 5.23 -6.54 -2.06
C LEU A 213 4.09 -5.59 -1.64
N ALA A 214 3.18 -6.05 -0.79
CA ALA A 214 2.11 -5.20 -0.26
C ALA A 214 2.68 -4.09 0.64
N ASN A 215 3.64 -4.44 1.50
CA ASN A 215 4.31 -3.52 2.43
C ASN A 215 5.12 -2.41 1.73
N LYS A 216 5.45 -2.57 0.45
CA LYS A 216 6.09 -1.52 -0.34
C LYS A 216 5.16 -0.32 -0.59
N HIS A 217 3.86 -0.58 -0.74
CA HIS A 217 2.85 0.44 -1.01
C HIS A 217 1.60 0.15 -0.16
N PRO A 218 1.72 0.16 1.17
CA PRO A 218 0.71 -0.42 2.06
C PRO A 218 -0.62 0.33 2.00
N GLU A 219 -0.58 1.63 1.69
CA GLU A 219 -1.75 2.51 1.50
C GLU A 219 -2.53 2.30 0.20
N SER A 220 -2.07 1.37 -0.64
CA SER A 220 -2.61 1.15 -1.99
C SER A 220 -2.44 -0.28 -2.46
N SER A 221 -2.24 -1.20 -1.53
CA SER A 221 -2.05 -2.61 -1.83
C SER A 221 -3.03 -3.45 -1.02
N ILE A 222 -3.54 -4.50 -1.64
CA ILE A 222 -4.27 -5.57 -0.94
C ILE A 222 -3.63 -6.91 -1.27
N ILE A 223 -3.71 -7.84 -0.33
CA ILE A 223 -3.39 -9.25 -0.55
C ILE A 223 -4.69 -10.03 -0.72
N VAL A 224 -4.74 -10.81 -1.80
CA VAL A 224 -5.82 -11.76 -2.06
C VAL A 224 -5.23 -13.16 -2.23
N HIS A 225 -6.02 -14.17 -1.92
CA HIS A 225 -5.68 -15.57 -2.18
C HIS A 225 -6.89 -16.31 -2.73
N PHE A 226 -6.70 -17.56 -3.13
CA PHE A 226 -7.78 -18.46 -3.52
C PHE A 226 -7.87 -19.58 -2.50
N ASP A 227 -9.08 -19.90 -2.04
CA ASP A 227 -9.29 -21.04 -1.15
C ASP A 227 -9.14 -22.37 -1.91
N ASP A 228 -9.27 -23.49 -1.18
CA ASP A 228 -9.17 -24.85 -1.75
C ASP A 228 -10.26 -25.14 -2.80
N ASN A 229 -11.35 -24.36 -2.84
CA ASN A 229 -12.40 -24.44 -3.85
C ASN A 229 -12.13 -23.48 -5.03
N ASN A 230 -10.95 -22.87 -5.07
CA ASN A 230 -10.51 -21.92 -6.07
C ASN A 230 -11.40 -20.66 -6.13
N LYS A 231 -11.98 -20.28 -5.00
CA LYS A 231 -12.76 -19.05 -4.83
C LYS A 231 -11.86 -17.94 -4.30
N LEU A 232 -11.98 -16.75 -4.88
CA LEU A 232 -11.26 -15.56 -4.42
C LEU A 232 -11.64 -15.22 -2.97
N VAL A 233 -10.62 -15.05 -2.13
CA VAL A 233 -10.72 -14.58 -0.75
C VAL A 233 -9.88 -13.32 -0.60
N THR A 234 -10.52 -12.26 -0.09
CA THR A 234 -9.88 -11.03 0.36
C THR A 234 -9.81 -11.08 1.88
N SER A 235 -8.66 -10.79 2.46
CA SER A 235 -8.52 -10.78 3.91
C SER A 235 -9.46 -9.73 4.53
N ASP A 236 -10.20 -10.07 5.59
CA ASP A 236 -11.17 -9.18 6.24
C ASP A 236 -10.54 -7.90 6.84
N ASN A 237 -9.22 -7.92 7.04
CA ASN A 237 -8.44 -6.78 7.53
C ASN A 237 -8.07 -5.78 6.42
N GLU A 238 -8.36 -6.08 5.16
CA GLU A 238 -8.11 -5.17 4.03
C GLU A 238 -9.18 -4.07 3.99
N ILE A 239 -8.80 -2.87 4.41
CA ILE A 239 -9.68 -1.69 4.42
C ILE A 239 -9.63 -0.91 3.10
N TYR A 240 -8.60 -1.15 2.29
CA TYR A 240 -8.42 -0.50 1.00
C TYR A 240 -9.23 -1.20 -0.09
N THR A 241 -10.02 -0.43 -0.84
CA THR A 241 -10.69 -0.91 -2.06
C THR A 241 -9.90 -0.46 -3.30
N PRO A 242 -9.48 -1.39 -4.18
CA PRO A 242 -8.81 -1.05 -5.43
C PRO A 242 -9.59 -0.04 -6.29
N LYS A 243 -8.86 0.97 -6.79
CA LYS A 243 -9.33 2.09 -7.60
C LYS A 243 -8.23 2.64 -8.52
N GLY A 244 -8.62 3.37 -9.56
CA GLY A 244 -7.73 3.93 -10.58
C GLY A 244 -7.04 2.85 -11.40
N ASN A 245 -5.79 3.11 -11.80
CA ASN A 245 -4.99 2.15 -12.54
C ASN A 245 -4.42 1.06 -11.60
N VAL A 246 -4.72 -0.20 -11.94
CA VAL A 246 -4.40 -1.37 -11.14
C VAL A 246 -3.21 -2.13 -11.73
N ARG A 247 -2.30 -2.53 -10.85
CA ARG A 247 -1.30 -3.56 -11.11
C ARG A 247 -1.61 -4.82 -10.32
N LEU A 248 -1.93 -5.89 -11.05
CA LEU A 248 -2.13 -7.23 -10.50
C LEU A 248 -0.80 -7.99 -10.50
N ASN A 249 -0.40 -8.57 -9.37
CA ASN A 249 0.82 -9.37 -9.23
C ASN A 249 0.45 -10.76 -8.72
N PHE A 250 0.63 -11.79 -9.53
CA PHE A 250 0.60 -13.18 -9.05
C PHE A 250 1.98 -13.53 -8.49
N VAL A 251 2.03 -14.02 -7.24
CA VAL A 251 3.28 -14.29 -6.52
C VAL A 251 3.38 -15.76 -6.19
N ASP A 252 4.40 -16.42 -6.76
CA ASP A 252 4.68 -17.85 -6.55
C ASP A 252 6.05 -18.23 -7.14
N HIS A 253 6.45 -19.48 -6.97
CA HIS A 253 7.50 -20.08 -7.78
C HIS A 253 7.07 -20.15 -9.25
N GLY A 254 8.01 -19.93 -10.17
CA GLY A 254 7.71 -19.88 -11.61
C GLY A 254 7.01 -21.13 -12.14
N GLU A 255 7.50 -22.31 -11.75
CA GLU A 255 6.96 -23.60 -12.19
C GLU A 255 5.52 -23.82 -11.71
N ASN A 256 5.16 -23.22 -10.57
CA ASN A 256 3.82 -23.34 -10.01
C ASN A 256 2.79 -22.65 -10.92
N PHE A 257 3.14 -21.59 -11.65
CA PHE A 257 2.23 -20.96 -12.61
C PHE A 257 1.93 -21.80 -13.86
N ALA A 258 2.65 -22.91 -14.06
CA ALA A 258 2.50 -23.72 -15.25
C ALA A 258 1.75 -25.03 -14.99
N ASN A 259 1.60 -25.46 -13.73
CA ASN A 259 1.25 -26.83 -13.37
C ASN A 259 0.07 -26.88 -12.38
N GLY A 260 -0.59 -28.04 -12.30
CA GLY A 260 -1.63 -28.32 -11.29
C GLY A 260 -2.80 -27.31 -11.30
N GLU A 261 -3.19 -26.88 -10.10
CA GLU A 261 -4.29 -25.93 -9.84
C GLU A 261 -4.04 -24.51 -10.38
N ASN A 262 -2.85 -24.27 -10.94
CA ASN A 262 -2.39 -23.01 -11.50
C ASN A 262 -2.10 -23.14 -13.01
N GLY A 263 -2.51 -24.24 -13.65
CA GLY A 263 -2.47 -24.36 -15.11
C GLY A 263 -3.19 -23.19 -15.81
N MET A 264 -2.87 -22.97 -17.09
CA MET A 264 -3.28 -21.77 -17.84
C MET A 264 -4.76 -21.40 -17.71
N ASP A 265 -5.66 -22.38 -17.83
CA ASP A 265 -7.10 -22.15 -17.74
C ASP A 265 -7.49 -21.71 -16.32
N LYS A 266 -6.93 -22.34 -15.28
CA LYS A 266 -7.16 -21.95 -13.89
C LYS A 266 -6.60 -20.57 -13.56
N LEU A 267 -5.39 -20.26 -14.05
CA LEU A 267 -4.82 -18.92 -13.87
C LEU A 267 -5.67 -17.85 -14.57
N THR A 268 -6.24 -18.18 -15.73
CA THR A 268 -7.19 -17.31 -16.46
C THR A 268 -8.49 -17.14 -15.67
N ASP A 269 -9.05 -18.21 -15.10
CA ASP A 269 -10.23 -18.16 -14.23
C ASP A 269 -9.99 -17.29 -13.00
N LYS A 270 -8.79 -17.38 -12.39
CA LYS A 270 -8.38 -16.52 -11.26
C LYS A 270 -8.35 -15.05 -11.66
N VAL A 271 -7.77 -14.70 -12.82
CA VAL A 271 -7.82 -13.31 -13.33
C VAL A 271 -9.26 -12.86 -13.53
N LYS A 272 -10.12 -13.72 -14.08
CA LYS A 272 -11.53 -13.40 -14.28
C LYS A 272 -12.25 -13.10 -12.97
N GLN A 273 -12.08 -13.93 -11.94
CA GLN A 273 -12.68 -13.69 -10.62
C GLN A 273 -12.22 -12.36 -10.00
N ILE A 274 -10.92 -12.05 -10.09
CA ILE A 274 -10.37 -10.78 -9.58
C ILE A 274 -10.91 -9.60 -10.38
N TYR A 275 -10.97 -9.71 -11.72
CA TYR A 275 -11.53 -8.69 -12.57
C TYR A 275 -13.00 -8.43 -12.25
N ASP A 276 -13.83 -9.47 -12.18
CA ASP A 276 -15.26 -9.36 -11.86
C ASP A 276 -15.51 -8.78 -10.46
N THR A 277 -14.58 -9.00 -9.52
CA THR A 277 -14.68 -8.49 -8.15
C THR A 277 -14.30 -7.01 -8.04
N TYR A 278 -13.25 -6.57 -8.74
CA TYR A 278 -12.65 -5.24 -8.51
C TYR A 278 -12.79 -4.26 -9.68
N ALA A 279 -13.07 -4.72 -10.90
CA ALA A 279 -13.26 -3.82 -12.04
C ALA A 279 -14.60 -3.09 -11.91
N ASN A 280 -14.56 -1.76 -12.12
CA ASN A 280 -15.72 -0.88 -12.13
C ASN A 280 -15.37 0.39 -12.92
N GLU A 281 -16.27 1.35 -13.00
CA GLU A 281 -16.07 2.61 -13.74
C GLU A 281 -14.86 3.43 -13.25
N ASN A 282 -14.43 3.22 -12.01
CA ASN A 282 -13.30 3.91 -11.40
C ASN A 282 -12.02 3.07 -11.37
N THR A 283 -12.04 1.84 -11.92
CA THR A 283 -10.94 0.87 -11.76
C THR A 283 -10.60 0.20 -13.09
N HIS A 284 -9.35 0.34 -13.53
CA HIS A 284 -8.88 -0.28 -14.77
C HIS A 284 -7.56 -1.03 -14.58
N PHE A 285 -7.48 -2.25 -15.10
CA PHE A 285 -6.29 -3.08 -15.00
C PHE A 285 -5.28 -2.69 -16.07
N GLU A 286 -4.19 -2.03 -15.67
CA GLU A 286 -3.13 -1.57 -16.57
C GLU A 286 -2.04 -2.63 -16.73
N ARG A 287 -1.83 -3.49 -15.71
CA ARG A 287 -0.78 -4.51 -15.75
C ARG A 287 -1.14 -5.76 -14.95
N ILE A 288 -0.78 -6.91 -15.51
CA ILE A 288 -0.77 -8.21 -14.83
C ILE A 288 0.66 -8.77 -14.88
N ALA A 289 1.22 -9.11 -13.72
CA ALA A 289 2.58 -9.59 -13.60
C ALA A 289 2.62 -10.99 -12.97
N LEU A 290 3.32 -11.91 -13.63
CA LEU A 290 3.73 -13.19 -13.05
C LEU A 290 5.06 -12.97 -12.32
N VAL A 291 4.99 -12.91 -11.00
CA VAL A 291 6.14 -12.70 -10.11
C VAL A 291 6.63 -14.06 -9.62
N GLY A 292 7.43 -14.70 -10.45
CA GLY A 292 8.14 -15.93 -10.17
C GLY A 292 9.30 -16.12 -11.13
N CYS A 293 10.24 -17.00 -10.78
CA CYS A 293 11.45 -17.26 -11.56
C CYS A 293 11.11 -17.76 -12.97
N ASP A 294 11.83 -17.26 -13.97
CA ASP A 294 11.88 -17.80 -15.34
C ASP A 294 10.54 -18.00 -16.07
N THR A 295 9.50 -17.27 -15.68
CA THR A 295 8.17 -17.31 -16.29
C THR A 295 8.14 -16.90 -17.77
N THR A 296 9.22 -16.35 -18.33
CA THR A 296 9.35 -16.13 -19.79
C THR A 296 9.84 -17.35 -20.56
N ASN A 297 10.45 -18.34 -19.90
CA ASN A 297 11.04 -19.51 -20.57
C ASN A 297 10.34 -20.83 -20.19
N ILE A 298 9.72 -20.89 -19.01
CA ILE A 298 8.90 -22.03 -18.58
C ILE A 298 7.85 -22.35 -19.65
N LYS A 299 7.72 -23.64 -20.00
CA LYS A 299 6.83 -24.15 -21.05
C LYS A 299 6.92 -23.37 -22.37
N GLN A 300 8.15 -23.01 -22.78
CA GLN A 300 8.43 -22.31 -24.05
C GLN A 300 7.72 -20.94 -24.17
N GLY A 301 7.54 -20.23 -23.04
CA GLY A 301 6.96 -18.88 -23.06
C GLY A 301 5.69 -18.73 -22.25
N LEU A 302 5.66 -19.20 -21.00
CA LEU A 302 4.49 -19.13 -20.13
C LEU A 302 3.84 -17.74 -20.09
N ALA A 303 4.60 -16.67 -19.82
CA ALA A 303 4.05 -15.32 -19.78
C ALA A 303 3.45 -14.85 -21.12
N ARG A 304 4.05 -15.26 -22.25
CA ARG A 304 3.54 -14.95 -23.60
C ARG A 304 2.26 -15.72 -23.90
N ASN A 305 2.23 -17.01 -23.56
CA ASN A 305 1.05 -17.86 -23.74
C ASN A 305 -0.10 -17.38 -22.86
N PHE A 306 0.19 -17.03 -21.61
CA PHE A 306 -0.77 -16.41 -20.70
C PHE A 306 -1.31 -15.10 -21.25
N ALA A 307 -0.45 -14.24 -21.80
CA ALA A 307 -0.90 -13.01 -22.44
C ALA A 307 -1.90 -13.26 -23.56
N LYS A 308 -1.57 -14.21 -24.45
CA LYS A 308 -2.46 -14.61 -25.54
C LYS A 308 -3.81 -15.12 -25.00
N THR A 309 -3.80 -16.02 -24.01
CA THR A 309 -5.03 -16.56 -23.43
C THR A 309 -5.90 -15.47 -22.78
N ILE A 310 -5.31 -14.53 -22.04
CA ILE A 310 -6.05 -13.41 -21.45
C ILE A 310 -6.65 -12.52 -22.54
N TYR A 311 -5.90 -12.15 -23.58
CA TYR A 311 -6.41 -11.28 -24.65
C TYR A 311 -7.49 -11.93 -25.51
N ASP A 312 -7.41 -13.26 -25.70
CA ASP A 312 -8.40 -14.05 -26.44
C ASP A 312 -9.71 -14.17 -25.63
N ASN A 313 -9.63 -14.42 -24.31
CA ASN A 313 -10.79 -14.71 -23.47
C ASN A 313 -11.38 -13.51 -22.70
N MET A 314 -10.61 -12.42 -22.52
CA MET A 314 -11.01 -11.25 -21.74
C MET A 314 -10.76 -9.96 -22.54
N PRO A 315 -11.66 -9.58 -23.48
CA PRO A 315 -11.47 -8.41 -24.35
C PRO A 315 -11.18 -7.10 -23.61
N ALA A 316 -11.75 -6.93 -22.41
CA ALA A 316 -11.53 -5.75 -21.57
C ALA A 316 -10.08 -5.60 -21.05
N LEU A 317 -9.28 -6.67 -21.12
CA LEU A 317 -7.87 -6.69 -20.68
C LEU A 317 -6.88 -6.64 -21.84
N ARG A 318 -7.33 -6.43 -23.09
CA ARG A 318 -6.44 -6.39 -24.27
C ARG A 318 -5.39 -5.29 -24.24
N THR A 319 -5.64 -4.22 -23.48
CA THR A 319 -4.71 -3.10 -23.31
C THR A 319 -3.83 -3.25 -22.07
N ALA A 320 -4.11 -4.23 -21.20
CA ALA A 320 -3.31 -4.48 -20.01
C ALA A 320 -1.96 -5.09 -20.40
N GLN A 321 -0.88 -4.59 -19.82
CA GLN A 321 0.45 -5.17 -20.01
C GLN A 321 0.56 -6.48 -19.25
N ILE A 322 0.92 -7.57 -19.92
CA ILE A 322 1.19 -8.86 -19.27
C ILE A 322 2.69 -9.10 -19.26
N THR A 323 3.26 -9.30 -18.07
CA THR A 323 4.72 -9.39 -17.91
C THR A 323 5.14 -10.58 -17.07
N GLY A 324 6.20 -11.25 -17.50
CA GLY A 324 6.92 -12.28 -16.72
C GLY A 324 8.30 -11.81 -16.30
N ARG A 325 9.15 -12.77 -15.94
CA ARG A 325 10.56 -12.60 -15.59
C ARG A 325 11.36 -13.71 -16.26
N GLY A 326 12.46 -13.36 -16.91
CA GLY A 326 13.47 -14.32 -17.34
C GLY A 326 14.55 -14.42 -16.28
N GLY A 327 14.87 -15.64 -15.83
CA GLY A 327 15.83 -15.90 -14.76
C GLY A 327 15.28 -15.81 -13.33
N GLU A 328 16.19 -15.90 -12.35
CA GLU A 328 15.86 -15.97 -10.92
C GLU A 328 15.46 -14.62 -10.34
N VAL A 329 14.37 -14.61 -9.58
CA VAL A 329 13.78 -13.41 -8.97
C VAL A 329 13.71 -13.60 -7.46
N GLU A 330 14.10 -12.57 -6.73
CA GLU A 330 13.90 -12.46 -5.29
C GLU A 330 13.11 -11.20 -4.96
N ILE A 331 12.25 -11.31 -3.93
CA ILE A 331 11.57 -10.18 -3.33
C ILE A 331 12.26 -9.89 -2.01
N ASN A 332 12.89 -8.73 -1.91
CA ASN A 332 13.54 -8.28 -0.68
C ASN A 332 12.47 -7.89 0.36
N GLU A 333 12.87 -7.77 1.63
CA GLU A 333 11.99 -7.38 2.73
C GLU A 333 11.29 -6.02 2.51
N ASN A 334 11.93 -5.11 1.78
CA ASN A 334 11.35 -3.81 1.40
C ASN A 334 10.45 -3.88 0.14
N GLY A 335 10.11 -5.09 -0.33
CA GLY A 335 9.27 -5.35 -1.50
C GLY A 335 9.92 -5.02 -2.85
N THR A 336 11.20 -4.65 -2.89
CA THR A 336 11.93 -4.50 -4.15
C THR A 336 12.22 -5.86 -4.78
N LYS A 337 12.25 -5.89 -6.12
CA LYS A 337 12.53 -7.10 -6.90
C LYS A 337 13.98 -7.08 -7.36
N THR A 338 14.76 -8.10 -7.03
CA THR A 338 16.15 -8.30 -7.49
C THR A 338 16.23 -9.50 -8.42
N MET A 339 17.14 -9.43 -9.40
CA MET A 339 17.45 -10.55 -10.29
C MET A 339 18.79 -11.14 -9.85
N LYS A 340 18.85 -12.42 -9.49
CA LYS A 340 20.11 -13.04 -9.02
C LYS A 340 21.04 -13.40 -10.17
N THR A 341 20.52 -13.81 -11.34
CA THR A 341 21.35 -14.17 -12.51
C THR A 341 20.54 -14.09 -13.83
N GLY A 342 21.16 -13.63 -14.92
CA GLY A 342 20.59 -13.72 -16.30
C GLY A 342 19.31 -12.90 -16.57
N GLY A 343 19.00 -11.94 -15.71
CA GLY A 343 17.68 -11.31 -15.65
C GLY A 343 17.28 -10.50 -16.88
N THR A 344 16.15 -10.87 -17.51
CA THR A 344 15.45 -10.05 -18.51
C THR A 344 13.98 -9.88 -18.10
N LYS A 345 13.33 -8.79 -18.51
CA LYS A 345 11.94 -8.44 -18.14
C LYS A 345 10.99 -8.53 -19.31
#